data_AF-A0A4S2MAM0-F1
#
_entry.id   AF-A0A4S2MAM0-F1
#
_cell.length_a   1.000
_cell.length_b   1.000
_cell.length_c   1.000
_cell.angle_alpha   90.00
_cell.angle_beta   90.00
_cell.angle_gamma   90.00
#
_symmetry.space_group_name_H-M   'P 1'
#
loop_
_entity.id
_entity.type
_entity.pdbx_description
1 polymer ?
#
loop_
_entity_poly.entity_id
_entity_poly.type
_entity_poly.pdbx_seq_one_letter_code
_entity_poly.pdbx_strand_id
1 'polypeptide(L)'
;MNASDVCNLPHHTLKDMGNRAYAEGRYQEAVMYYTCAIKKQQNISSYYSNRALCYVQIQEYSKALSDCRRSIELDSSNLKAYFFAGQAHLGLCQWDEALNKLMHAHNLAQEQHRNFGDDITVVIRQAKRKRFEALDEKRKQEEVALQAYLNKLILRDAEYQKNTILTAHGHSVSSTTKPISTDKVPIPVDPSGSPDTAPEDYVQSASPLQLIEKAESSSFAKYDPSCLDGTHAVGTGAIVVHSSDMSPRVQARLAQVDQAAQRRMTELNELFAQVDSRRQKREVPEYLCGRISFELMLDPVITPSGITYDRRSILAHLRKVGHFDPISHQPLTENQLIPNRIMKEVVHAFLEENPWAENY
;
A
#
# COMPACT_ATOMS: atom_id res chain seq x y z
N MET A 1 -42.63 -21.00 -6.12
CA MET A 1 -42.16 -22.03 -7.08
C MET A 1 -41.02 -22.78 -6.42
N ASN A 2 -40.99 -24.12 -6.52
CA ASN A 2 -39.89 -24.91 -5.95
C ASN A 2 -38.60 -24.72 -6.76
N ALA A 3 -37.43 -24.77 -6.11
CA ALA A 3 -36.13 -24.55 -6.74
C ALA A 3 -35.83 -25.52 -7.92
N SER A 4 -36.43 -26.71 -7.90
CA SER A 4 -36.35 -27.71 -8.98
C SER A 4 -37.04 -27.27 -10.27
N ASP A 5 -38.16 -26.55 -10.17
CA ASP A 5 -38.99 -26.18 -11.32
C ASP A 5 -38.40 -24.98 -12.06
N VAL A 6 -37.75 -24.09 -11.32
CA VAL A 6 -37.07 -22.91 -11.86
C VAL A 6 -35.91 -23.32 -12.78
N CYS A 7 -35.11 -24.31 -12.37
CA CYS A 7 -33.93 -24.75 -13.12
C CYS A 7 -34.26 -25.43 -14.47
N ASN A 8 -35.54 -25.66 -14.77
CA ASN A 8 -36.03 -26.18 -16.05
C ASN A 8 -36.35 -25.09 -17.09
N LEU A 9 -36.37 -23.81 -16.68
CA LEU A 9 -36.57 -22.68 -17.59
C LEU A 9 -35.38 -22.51 -18.56
N PRO A 10 -35.59 -21.88 -19.74
CA PRO A 10 -34.50 -21.63 -20.67
C PRO A 10 -33.50 -20.63 -20.09
N HIS A 11 -32.24 -20.77 -20.49
CA HIS A 11 -31.10 -20.01 -19.94
C HIS A 11 -31.27 -18.48 -20.01
N HIS A 12 -31.89 -17.95 -21.06
CA HIS A 12 -32.15 -16.51 -21.18
C HIS A 12 -33.16 -16.00 -20.14
N THR A 13 -34.24 -16.75 -19.90
CA THR A 13 -35.23 -16.42 -18.86
C THR A 13 -34.62 -16.50 -17.47
N LEU A 14 -33.76 -17.49 -17.21
CA LEU A 14 -33.02 -17.60 -15.96
C LEU A 14 -32.09 -16.39 -15.73
N LYS A 15 -31.41 -15.91 -16.78
CA LYS A 15 -30.60 -14.69 -16.73
C LYS A 15 -31.48 -13.46 -16.43
N ASP A 16 -32.64 -13.34 -17.07
CA ASP A 16 -33.55 -12.20 -16.83
C ASP A 16 -34.16 -12.23 -15.42
N MET A 17 -34.47 -13.42 -14.89
CA MET A 17 -34.87 -13.62 -13.48
C MET A 17 -33.74 -13.23 -12.52
N GLY A 18 -32.50 -13.62 -12.82
CA GLY A 18 -31.32 -13.21 -12.06
C GLY A 18 -31.11 -11.70 -12.05
N ASN A 19 -31.28 -11.03 -13.20
CA ASN A 19 -31.20 -9.58 -13.31
C ASN A 19 -32.28 -8.89 -12.46
N ARG A 20 -33.51 -9.41 -12.48
CA ARG A 20 -34.62 -8.87 -11.68
C ARG A 20 -34.39 -9.07 -10.18
N ALA A 21 -33.99 -10.27 -9.76
CA ALA A 21 -33.65 -10.55 -8.38
C ALA A 21 -32.51 -9.66 -7.88
N TYR A 22 -31.50 -9.40 -8.72
CA TYR A 22 -30.41 -8.48 -8.41
C TYR A 22 -30.91 -7.04 -8.22
N ALA A 23 -31.78 -6.55 -9.11
CA ALA A 23 -32.36 -5.21 -9.01
C ALA A 23 -33.23 -5.04 -7.74
N GLU A 24 -33.85 -6.12 -7.27
CA GLU A 24 -34.62 -6.17 -6.02
C GLU A 24 -33.74 -6.38 -4.76
N GLY A 25 -32.41 -6.44 -4.90
CA GLY A 25 -31.47 -6.64 -3.78
C GLY A 25 -31.39 -8.09 -3.27
N ARG A 26 -32.08 -9.04 -3.91
CA ARG A 26 -32.05 -10.47 -3.54
C ARG A 26 -30.87 -11.19 -4.19
N TYR A 27 -29.66 -10.89 -3.71
CA TYR A 27 -28.41 -11.36 -4.33
C TYR A 27 -28.24 -12.89 -4.30
N GLN A 28 -28.63 -13.56 -3.21
CA GLN A 28 -28.51 -15.02 -3.09
C GLN A 28 -29.41 -15.76 -4.08
N GLU A 29 -30.65 -15.29 -4.27
CA GLU A 29 -31.55 -15.82 -5.30
C GLU A 29 -31.00 -15.56 -6.71
N ALA A 30 -30.46 -14.37 -6.97
CA ALA A 30 -29.81 -14.04 -8.24
C ALA A 30 -28.66 -15.02 -8.55
N VAL A 31 -27.81 -15.34 -7.56
CA VAL A 31 -26.74 -16.36 -7.70
C VAL A 31 -27.32 -17.72 -8.07
N MET A 32 -28.42 -18.15 -7.47
CA MET A 32 -29.09 -19.40 -7.81
C MET A 32 -29.57 -19.39 -9.27
N TYR A 33 -30.25 -18.33 -9.72
CA TYR A 33 -30.74 -18.21 -11.10
C TYR A 33 -29.59 -18.23 -12.11
N TYR A 34 -28.51 -17.48 -11.88
CA TYR A 34 -27.32 -17.52 -12.74
C TYR A 34 -26.63 -18.88 -12.72
N THR A 35 -26.61 -19.57 -11.58
CA THR A 35 -26.04 -20.92 -11.49
C THR A 35 -26.87 -21.92 -12.29
N CYS A 36 -28.20 -21.84 -12.26
CA CYS A 36 -29.06 -22.62 -13.15
C CYS A 36 -28.78 -22.27 -14.64
N ALA A 37 -28.60 -20.98 -14.98
CA ALA A 37 -28.29 -20.56 -16.35
C ALA A 37 -26.95 -21.13 -16.84
N ILE A 38 -25.90 -21.09 -16.00
CA ILE A 38 -24.56 -21.63 -16.30
C ILE A 38 -24.61 -23.15 -16.49
N LYS A 39 -25.39 -23.87 -15.66
CA LYS A 39 -25.57 -25.33 -15.82
C LYS A 39 -26.17 -25.69 -17.19
N LYS A 40 -27.03 -24.83 -17.74
CA LYS A 40 -27.62 -25.00 -19.09
C LYS A 40 -26.62 -24.63 -20.19
N GLN A 41 -25.92 -23.51 -20.05
CA GLN A 41 -24.93 -23.03 -21.02
C GLN A 41 -23.70 -22.45 -20.32
N GLN A 42 -22.57 -23.13 -20.49
CA GLN A 42 -21.30 -22.81 -19.81
C GLN A 42 -20.37 -21.90 -20.63
N ASN A 43 -20.73 -21.58 -21.88
CA ASN A 43 -19.90 -20.81 -22.81
C ASN A 43 -20.24 -19.31 -22.85
N ILE A 44 -21.20 -18.84 -22.05
CA ILE A 44 -21.62 -17.44 -22.03
C ILE A 44 -20.90 -16.69 -20.92
N SER A 45 -19.95 -15.82 -21.29
CA SER A 45 -19.17 -15.00 -20.35
C SER A 45 -20.04 -14.12 -19.46
N SER A 46 -21.12 -13.52 -20.00
CA SER A 46 -21.98 -12.60 -19.24
C SER A 46 -22.64 -13.23 -18.00
N TYR A 47 -22.86 -14.55 -17.98
CA TYR A 47 -23.46 -15.23 -16.82
C TYR A 47 -22.51 -15.29 -15.64
N TYR A 48 -21.23 -15.53 -15.93
CA TYR A 48 -20.17 -15.50 -14.92
C TYR A 48 -19.96 -14.08 -14.39
N SER A 49 -19.90 -13.05 -15.26
CA SER A 49 -19.75 -11.67 -14.79
C SER A 49 -20.94 -11.20 -13.94
N ASN A 50 -22.17 -11.60 -14.28
CA ASN A 50 -23.35 -11.22 -13.51
C ASN A 50 -23.43 -11.95 -12.16
N ARG A 51 -22.99 -13.22 -12.10
CA ARG A 51 -22.89 -13.96 -10.83
C ARG A 51 -21.75 -13.42 -9.95
N ALA A 52 -20.62 -13.05 -10.56
CA ALA A 52 -19.51 -12.40 -9.86
C ALA A 52 -19.94 -11.08 -9.21
N LEU A 53 -20.74 -10.26 -9.91
CA LEU A 53 -21.33 -9.04 -9.33
C LEU A 53 -22.16 -9.35 -8.08
N CYS A 54 -23.00 -10.39 -8.12
CA CYS A 54 -23.77 -10.80 -6.93
C CYS A 54 -22.85 -11.20 -5.78
N TYR A 55 -21.76 -11.94 -6.05
CA TYR A 55 -20.78 -12.30 -5.02
C TYR A 55 -20.04 -11.10 -4.44
N VAL A 56 -19.74 -10.07 -5.25
CA VAL A 56 -19.17 -8.81 -4.77
C VAL A 56 -20.11 -8.13 -3.78
N GLN A 57 -21.43 -8.10 -4.07
CA GLN A 57 -22.43 -7.53 -3.14
C GLN A 57 -22.58 -8.34 -1.85
N ILE A 58 -22.40 -9.66 -1.92
CA ILE A 58 -22.43 -10.56 -0.75
C ILE A 58 -21.08 -10.56 0.02
N GLN A 59 -20.04 -9.88 -0.51
CA GLN A 59 -18.67 -9.86 0.04
C GLN A 59 -17.93 -11.21 -0.05
N GLU A 60 -18.35 -12.08 -0.95
CA GLU A 60 -17.73 -13.38 -1.25
C GLU A 60 -16.69 -13.24 -2.37
N TYR A 61 -15.64 -12.46 -2.10
CA TYR A 61 -14.68 -12.01 -3.12
C TYR A 61 -13.91 -13.16 -3.80
N SER A 62 -13.59 -14.23 -3.09
CA SER A 62 -12.89 -15.39 -3.65
C SER A 62 -13.69 -16.11 -4.74
N LYS A 63 -15.00 -16.27 -4.53
CA LYS A 63 -15.94 -16.83 -5.52
C LYS A 63 -16.12 -15.86 -6.69
N ALA A 64 -16.22 -14.55 -6.41
CA ALA A 64 -16.30 -13.52 -7.45
C ALA A 64 -15.08 -13.57 -8.39
N LEU A 65 -13.86 -13.66 -7.85
CA LEU A 65 -12.64 -13.76 -8.65
C LEU A 65 -12.59 -15.02 -9.50
N SER A 66 -13.06 -16.15 -8.99
CA SER A 66 -13.13 -17.40 -9.74
C SER A 66 -14.06 -17.27 -10.96
N ASP A 67 -15.22 -16.63 -10.77
CA ASP A 67 -16.17 -16.34 -11.85
C ASP A 67 -15.63 -15.29 -12.83
N CYS A 68 -14.98 -14.23 -12.35
CA CYS A 68 -14.33 -13.26 -13.22
C CYS A 68 -13.24 -13.89 -14.08
N ARG A 69 -12.41 -14.77 -13.51
CA ARG A 69 -11.39 -15.50 -14.27
C ARG A 69 -12.03 -16.34 -15.37
N ARG A 70 -13.09 -17.09 -15.04
CA ARG A 70 -13.82 -17.88 -16.04
C ARG A 70 -14.47 -17.01 -17.12
N SER A 71 -15.00 -15.86 -16.75
CA SER A 71 -15.58 -14.88 -17.67
C SER A 71 -14.53 -14.34 -18.65
N ILE A 72 -13.33 -14.03 -18.17
CA ILE A 72 -12.21 -13.54 -18.98
C ILE A 72 -11.66 -14.65 -19.90
N GLU A 73 -11.59 -15.90 -19.42
CA GLU A 73 -11.21 -17.07 -20.25
C GLU A 73 -12.17 -17.26 -21.43
N LEU A 74 -13.46 -16.98 -21.24
CA LEU A 74 -14.49 -17.12 -22.29
C LEU A 74 -14.56 -15.91 -23.23
N ASP A 75 -14.39 -14.71 -22.69
CA ASP A 75 -14.43 -13.46 -23.44
C ASP A 75 -13.46 -12.45 -22.82
N SER A 76 -12.31 -12.29 -23.46
CA SER A 76 -11.28 -11.34 -23.06
C SER A 76 -11.70 -9.87 -23.28
N SER A 77 -12.81 -9.62 -23.99
CA SER A 77 -13.38 -8.30 -24.22
C SER A 77 -14.50 -7.95 -23.23
N ASN A 78 -14.80 -8.82 -22.26
CA ASN A 78 -15.82 -8.55 -21.25
C ASN A 78 -15.31 -7.59 -20.16
N LEU A 79 -15.52 -6.29 -20.41
CA LEU A 79 -15.15 -5.21 -19.48
C LEU A 79 -15.69 -5.39 -18.06
N LYS A 80 -16.94 -5.86 -17.91
CA LYS A 80 -17.57 -6.05 -16.59
C LYS A 80 -16.80 -7.05 -15.74
N ALA A 81 -16.24 -8.10 -16.37
CA ALA A 81 -15.46 -9.10 -15.65
C ALA A 81 -14.19 -8.50 -15.04
N TYR A 82 -13.47 -7.65 -15.78
CA TYR A 82 -12.29 -6.94 -15.26
C TYR A 82 -12.66 -5.95 -14.16
N PHE A 83 -13.74 -5.20 -14.34
CA PHE A 83 -14.20 -4.23 -13.34
C PHE A 83 -14.59 -4.93 -12.01
N PHE A 84 -15.38 -6.00 -12.06
CA PHE A 84 -15.76 -6.76 -10.86
C PHE A 84 -14.57 -7.51 -10.25
N ALA A 85 -13.62 -7.98 -11.05
CA ALA A 85 -12.35 -8.52 -10.53
C ALA A 85 -11.58 -7.45 -9.74
N GLY A 86 -11.49 -6.23 -10.28
CA GLY A 86 -10.90 -5.09 -9.58
C GLY A 86 -11.57 -4.79 -8.25
N GLN A 87 -12.91 -4.74 -8.22
CA GLN A 87 -13.68 -4.55 -6.99
C GLN A 87 -13.49 -5.69 -5.97
N ALA A 88 -13.41 -6.94 -6.44
CA ALA A 88 -13.16 -8.09 -5.58
C ALA A 88 -11.75 -8.06 -4.97
N HIS A 89 -10.73 -7.71 -5.77
CA HIS A 89 -9.37 -7.49 -5.27
C HIS A 89 -9.29 -6.34 -4.25
N LEU A 90 -10.05 -5.25 -4.44
CA LEU A 90 -10.18 -4.19 -3.44
C LEU A 90 -10.79 -4.68 -2.13
N GLY A 91 -11.78 -5.57 -2.20
CA GLY A 91 -12.37 -6.21 -1.02
C GLY A 91 -11.40 -7.14 -0.27
N LEU A 92 -10.43 -7.71 -0.99
CA LEU A 92 -9.36 -8.55 -0.44
C LEU A 92 -8.09 -7.78 -0.04
N CYS A 93 -8.10 -6.44 -0.13
CA CYS A 93 -6.94 -5.59 0.13
C CYS A 93 -5.72 -5.86 -0.80
N GLN A 94 -5.96 -6.39 -2.00
CA GLN A 94 -4.95 -6.64 -3.03
C GLN A 94 -4.92 -5.46 -4.00
N TRP A 95 -4.23 -4.38 -3.59
CA TRP A 95 -4.35 -3.08 -4.25
C TRP A 95 -3.71 -3.02 -5.64
N ASP A 96 -2.55 -3.67 -5.82
CA ASP A 96 -1.83 -3.67 -7.10
C ASP A 96 -2.59 -4.46 -8.17
N GLU A 97 -3.11 -5.64 -7.83
CA GLU A 97 -3.95 -6.44 -8.71
C GLU A 97 -5.26 -5.73 -9.01
N ALA A 98 -5.88 -5.08 -8.01
CA ALA A 98 -7.08 -4.29 -8.21
C ALA A 98 -6.85 -3.19 -9.25
N LEU A 99 -5.78 -2.39 -9.10
CA LEU A 99 -5.45 -1.33 -10.05
C LEU A 99 -5.18 -1.88 -11.44
N ASN A 100 -4.43 -2.98 -11.56
CA ASN A 100 -4.17 -3.62 -12.84
C ASN A 100 -5.48 -3.98 -13.57
N LYS A 101 -6.41 -4.65 -12.87
CA LYS A 101 -7.71 -5.04 -13.46
C LYS A 101 -8.60 -3.84 -13.79
N LEU A 102 -8.64 -2.82 -12.92
CA LEU A 102 -9.45 -1.61 -13.14
C LEU A 102 -8.91 -0.76 -14.30
N MET A 103 -7.58 -0.57 -14.39
CA MET A 103 -6.96 0.12 -15.52
C MET A 103 -7.20 -0.64 -16.83
N HIS A 104 -7.12 -1.97 -16.81
CA HIS A 104 -7.43 -2.75 -18.00
C HIS A 104 -8.90 -2.60 -18.42
N ALA A 105 -9.83 -2.60 -17.47
CA ALA A 105 -11.24 -2.32 -17.72
C ALA A 105 -11.45 -0.91 -18.33
N HIS A 106 -10.74 0.10 -17.82
CA HIS A 106 -10.81 1.47 -18.33
C HIS A 106 -10.31 1.57 -19.78
N ASN A 107 -9.15 0.98 -20.09
CA ASN A 107 -8.59 0.98 -21.43
C ASN A 107 -9.53 0.27 -22.43
N LEU A 108 -10.07 -0.88 -22.03
CA LEU A 108 -11.04 -1.61 -22.85
C LEU A 108 -12.34 -0.81 -23.07
N ALA A 109 -12.73 0.03 -22.11
CA ALA A 109 -13.89 0.93 -22.26
C ALA A 109 -13.65 1.96 -23.36
N GLN A 110 -12.45 2.56 -23.35
CA GLN A 110 -12.03 3.55 -24.35
C GLN A 110 -11.95 2.92 -25.74
N GLU A 111 -11.36 1.72 -25.85
CA GLU A 111 -11.26 0.96 -27.10
C GLU A 111 -12.62 0.56 -27.66
N GLN A 112 -13.56 0.14 -26.80
CA GLN A 112 -14.93 -0.21 -27.21
C GLN A 112 -15.82 1.02 -27.46
N HIS A 113 -15.29 2.23 -27.27
CA HIS A 113 -16.04 3.49 -27.31
C HIS A 113 -17.31 3.45 -26.43
N ARG A 114 -17.23 2.72 -25.30
CA ARG A 114 -18.33 2.62 -24.33
C ARG A 114 -18.12 3.65 -23.23
N ASN A 115 -19.12 4.50 -23.02
CA ASN A 115 -19.11 5.44 -21.92
C ASN A 115 -19.62 4.76 -20.64
N PHE A 116 -18.69 4.40 -19.75
CA PHE A 116 -19.00 3.94 -18.39
C PHE A 116 -19.09 5.10 -17.39
N GLY A 117 -19.03 6.35 -17.87
CA GLY A 117 -19.03 7.54 -17.03
C GLY A 117 -17.88 7.54 -16.02
N ASP A 118 -18.17 8.10 -14.85
CA ASP A 118 -17.21 8.20 -13.75
C ASP A 118 -17.10 6.93 -12.91
N ASP A 119 -17.92 5.90 -13.14
CA ASP A 119 -18.00 4.70 -12.29
C ASP A 119 -16.65 3.97 -12.19
N ILE A 120 -15.94 3.81 -13.31
CA ILE A 120 -14.63 3.14 -13.33
C ILE A 120 -13.56 4.04 -12.71
N THR A 121 -13.60 5.34 -13.02
CA THR A 121 -12.54 6.28 -12.62
C THR A 121 -12.57 6.55 -11.12
N VAL A 122 -13.75 6.63 -10.51
CA VAL A 122 -13.93 6.76 -9.06
C VAL A 122 -13.32 5.56 -8.33
N VAL A 123 -13.56 4.34 -8.82
CA VAL A 123 -13.01 3.12 -8.21
C VAL A 123 -11.49 3.04 -8.38
N ILE A 124 -10.94 3.49 -9.51
CA ILE A 124 -9.47 3.60 -9.69
C ILE A 124 -8.87 4.59 -8.67
N ARG A 125 -9.47 5.78 -8.50
CA ARG A 125 -8.99 6.76 -7.51
C ARG A 125 -9.05 6.19 -6.09
N GLN A 126 -10.14 5.51 -5.75
CA GLN A 126 -10.26 4.83 -4.46
C GLN A 126 -9.18 3.76 -4.28
N ALA A 127 -8.90 2.97 -5.31
CA ALA A 127 -7.87 1.94 -5.30
C ALA A 127 -6.46 2.53 -5.09
N LYS A 128 -6.12 3.62 -5.80
CA LYS A 128 -4.85 4.32 -5.64
C LYS A 128 -4.68 4.89 -4.23
N ARG A 129 -5.71 5.56 -3.72
CA ARG A 129 -5.69 6.08 -2.34
C ARG A 129 -5.45 4.96 -1.33
N LYS A 130 -6.18 3.84 -1.42
CA LYS A 130 -5.98 2.71 -0.50
C LYS A 130 -4.61 2.05 -0.62
N ARG A 131 -4.07 1.95 -1.84
CA ARG A 131 -2.69 1.48 -2.08
C ARG A 131 -1.68 2.37 -1.39
N PHE A 132 -1.80 3.68 -1.58
CA PHE A 132 -0.92 4.66 -0.97
C PHE A 132 -1.02 4.64 0.56
N GLU A 133 -2.24 4.60 1.12
CA GLU A 133 -2.48 4.45 2.55
C GLU A 133 -1.80 3.19 3.12
N ALA A 134 -1.89 2.05 2.42
CA ALA A 134 -1.25 0.80 2.85
C ALA A 134 0.28 0.87 2.79
N LEU A 135 0.86 1.50 1.77
CA LEU A 135 2.31 1.71 1.67
C LEU A 135 2.80 2.69 2.76
N ASP A 136 2.06 3.76 3.01
CA ASP A 136 2.39 4.73 4.05
C ASP A 136 2.29 4.12 5.44
N GLU A 137 1.30 3.26 5.68
CA GLU A 137 1.17 2.50 6.93
C GLU A 137 2.35 1.55 7.13
N LYS A 138 2.76 0.82 6.08
CA LYS A 138 3.96 -0.04 6.14
C LYS A 138 5.21 0.77 6.47
N ARG A 139 5.39 1.94 5.83
CA ARG A 139 6.50 2.85 6.13
C ARG A 139 6.48 3.30 7.60
N LYS A 140 5.32 3.66 8.16
CA LYS A 140 5.18 4.02 9.57
C LYS A 140 5.55 2.85 10.49
N GLN A 141 5.14 1.62 10.14
CA GLN A 141 5.50 0.43 10.90
C GLN A 141 7.01 0.18 10.90
N GLU A 142 7.67 0.36 9.75
CA GLU A 142 9.13 0.27 9.65
C GLU A 142 9.84 1.34 10.51
N GLU A 143 9.32 2.57 10.54
CA GLU A 143 9.84 3.66 11.39
C GLU A 143 9.69 3.34 12.89
N VAL A 144 8.51 2.88 13.31
CA VAL A 144 8.24 2.49 14.71
C VAL A 144 9.15 1.33 15.13
N ALA A 145 9.33 0.34 14.27
CA ALA A 145 10.23 -0.77 14.52
C ALA A 145 11.69 -0.33 14.64
N LEU A 146 12.14 0.60 13.78
CA LEU A 146 13.47 1.18 13.85
C LEU A 146 13.68 1.96 15.16
N GLN A 147 12.71 2.78 15.56
CA GLN A 147 12.78 3.53 16.82
C GLN A 147 12.90 2.58 18.02
N ALA A 148 12.06 1.53 18.09
CA ALA A 148 12.12 0.53 19.14
C ALA A 148 13.46 -0.19 19.18
N TYR A 149 14.00 -0.55 18.01
CA TYR A 149 15.32 -1.19 17.89
C TYR A 149 16.46 -0.30 18.37
N LEU A 150 16.48 0.98 17.98
CA LEU A 150 17.50 1.94 18.41
C LEU A 150 17.45 2.17 19.92
N ASN A 151 16.26 2.29 20.51
CA ASN A 151 16.08 2.37 21.95
C ASN A 151 16.66 1.13 22.67
N LYS A 152 16.41 -0.08 22.15
CA LYS A 152 16.98 -1.33 22.67
C LYS A 152 18.51 -1.33 22.61
N LEU A 153 19.12 -0.81 21.53
CA LEU A 153 20.57 -0.70 21.42
C LEU A 153 21.18 0.27 22.44
N ILE A 154 20.54 1.41 22.68
CA ILE A 154 20.98 2.38 23.70
C ILE A 154 20.97 1.75 25.10
N LEU A 155 19.91 1.03 25.44
CA LEU A 155 19.80 0.32 26.72
C LEU A 155 20.86 -0.78 26.84
N ARG A 156 21.09 -1.56 25.78
CA ARG A 156 22.11 -2.61 25.77
C ARG A 156 23.53 -2.06 25.93
N ASP A 157 23.83 -0.93 25.28
CA ASP A 157 25.11 -0.22 25.46
C ASP A 157 25.27 0.27 26.91
N ALA A 158 24.22 0.83 27.51
CA ALA A 158 24.24 1.28 28.89
C ALA A 158 24.49 0.11 29.86
N GLU A 159 23.78 -1.01 29.69
CA GLU A 159 24.00 -2.23 30.48
C GLU A 159 25.43 -2.76 30.35
N TYR A 160 25.98 -2.78 29.13
CA TYR A 160 27.36 -3.21 28.90
C TYR A 160 28.37 -2.32 29.65
N GLN A 161 28.18 -0.99 29.60
CA GLN A 161 29.03 -0.05 30.32
C GLN A 161 28.93 -0.24 31.83
N LYS A 162 27.73 -0.43 32.37
CA LYS A 162 27.52 -0.73 33.80
C LYS A 162 28.20 -2.03 34.20
N ASN A 163 28.02 -3.10 33.43
CA ASN A 163 28.64 -4.40 33.68
C ASN A 163 30.18 -4.30 33.68
N THR A 164 30.74 -3.52 32.75
CA THR A 164 32.18 -3.24 32.68
C THR A 164 32.67 -2.51 33.94
N ILE A 165 31.94 -1.49 34.40
CA ILE A 165 32.25 -0.77 35.64
C ILE A 165 32.19 -1.72 36.84
N LEU A 166 31.14 -2.54 36.96
CA LEU A 166 30.98 -3.49 38.07
C LEU A 166 32.09 -4.54 38.10
N THR A 167 32.46 -5.09 36.93
CA THR A 167 33.52 -6.10 36.80
C THR A 167 34.89 -5.51 37.16
N ALA A 168 35.18 -4.27 36.74
CA ALA A 168 36.42 -3.57 37.08
C ALA A 168 36.58 -3.30 38.59
N HIS A 169 35.48 -3.33 39.37
CA HIS A 169 35.49 -3.13 40.83
C HIS A 169 35.30 -4.45 41.60
N GLY A 170 35.52 -5.60 40.96
CA GLY A 170 35.55 -6.91 41.62
C GLY A 170 34.19 -7.56 41.86
N HIS A 171 33.11 -7.01 41.29
CA HIS A 171 31.80 -7.66 41.34
C HIS A 171 31.70 -8.74 40.26
N SER A 172 31.26 -9.93 40.66
CA SER A 172 30.98 -11.02 39.72
C SER A 172 29.72 -10.68 38.92
N VAL A 173 29.86 -10.52 37.60
CA VAL A 173 28.76 -10.30 36.67
C VAL A 173 28.69 -11.52 35.73
N SER A 174 27.54 -12.20 35.68
CA SER A 174 27.35 -13.41 34.86
C SER A 174 26.90 -13.12 33.42
N SER A 175 27.06 -11.90 32.89
CA SER A 175 26.42 -11.50 31.64
C SER A 175 27.26 -11.85 30.40
N THR A 176 26.61 -12.49 29.42
CA THR A 176 27.16 -12.90 28.12
C THR A 176 27.12 -11.79 27.05
N THR A 177 26.83 -10.55 27.44
CA THR A 177 26.65 -9.43 26.50
C THR A 177 27.99 -8.98 25.94
N LYS A 178 28.30 -9.37 24.69
CA LYS A 178 29.49 -8.91 23.95
C LYS A 178 29.35 -7.42 23.57
N PRO A 179 30.47 -6.68 23.46
CA PRO A 179 30.48 -5.31 22.96
C PRO A 179 29.86 -5.24 21.56
N ILE A 180 29.13 -4.16 21.28
CA ILE A 180 28.61 -3.86 19.95
C ILE A 180 29.80 -3.52 19.04
N SER A 181 30.11 -4.38 18.07
CA SER A 181 31.10 -4.07 17.02
C SER A 181 30.48 -3.06 16.06
N THR A 182 31.11 -1.89 15.96
CA THR A 182 30.71 -0.80 15.06
C THR A 182 30.88 -1.14 13.57
N ASP A 183 31.57 -2.23 13.26
CA ASP A 183 31.88 -2.65 11.88
C ASP A 183 30.71 -3.36 11.16
N LYS A 184 29.58 -3.57 11.86
CA LYS A 184 28.40 -4.28 11.32
C LYS A 184 27.11 -3.48 11.37
N VAL A 185 27.17 -2.15 11.45
CA VAL A 185 26.00 -1.33 11.14
C VAL A 185 25.99 -1.12 9.62
N PRO A 186 25.04 -1.71 8.87
CA PRO A 186 24.93 -1.42 7.45
C PRO A 186 24.57 0.06 7.31
N ILE A 187 25.52 0.86 6.84
CA ILE A 187 25.28 2.26 6.49
C ILE A 187 24.53 2.24 5.15
N PRO A 188 23.28 2.74 5.06
CA PRO A 188 22.64 2.97 3.77
C PRO A 188 23.42 4.04 3.02
N VAL A 189 23.85 3.74 1.80
CA VAL A 189 24.58 4.66 0.93
C VAL A 189 23.58 5.68 0.35
N ASP A 190 23.95 6.96 0.35
CA ASP A 190 23.18 8.09 -0.18
C ASP A 190 22.77 7.86 -1.65
N PRO A 191 21.51 8.14 -2.06
CA PRO A 191 21.05 8.00 -3.44
C PRO A 191 21.33 9.24 -4.31
N SER A 192 22.31 10.09 -3.97
CA SER A 192 22.57 11.33 -4.71
C SER A 192 23.38 11.15 -6.01
N GLY A 193 23.16 10.04 -6.74
CA GLY A 193 23.80 9.74 -8.02
C GLY A 193 22.78 9.76 -9.18
N SER A 194 23.14 10.44 -10.26
CA SER A 194 22.36 10.64 -11.50
C SER A 194 21.66 9.40 -12.09
N PRO A 195 20.52 9.54 -12.81
CA PRO A 195 19.54 8.47 -13.03
C PRO A 195 19.89 7.40 -14.08
N ASP A 196 20.98 7.55 -14.84
CA ASP A 196 21.06 6.92 -16.16
C ASP A 196 21.97 5.68 -16.29
N THR A 197 22.44 5.08 -15.20
CA THR A 197 23.30 3.87 -15.29
C THR A 197 23.11 2.85 -14.16
N ALA A 198 21.87 2.52 -13.79
CA ALA A 198 21.59 1.38 -12.90
C ALA A 198 20.95 0.20 -13.68
N PRO A 199 21.54 -1.01 -13.67
CA PRO A 199 20.90 -2.21 -14.23
C PRO A 199 19.66 -2.61 -13.41
N GLU A 200 18.67 -3.23 -14.06
CA GLU A 200 17.33 -3.58 -13.55
C GLU A 200 17.29 -4.45 -12.26
N ASP A 201 18.43 -4.93 -11.77
CA ASP A 201 18.55 -5.74 -10.54
C ASP A 201 18.81 -4.92 -9.25
N TYR A 202 18.78 -3.59 -9.31
CA TYR A 202 19.11 -2.71 -8.17
C TYR A 202 17.89 -2.31 -7.33
N VAL A 203 17.12 -3.27 -6.83
CA VAL A 203 16.09 -3.06 -5.79
C VAL A 203 16.17 -4.19 -4.77
N GLN A 204 17.17 -4.15 -3.89
CA GLN A 204 17.22 -4.98 -2.69
C GLN A 204 18.18 -4.38 -1.65
N SER A 205 18.07 -3.08 -1.37
CA SER A 205 18.54 -2.57 -0.08
C SER A 205 17.62 -3.17 0.98
N ALA A 206 18.19 -3.95 1.90
CA ALA A 206 17.42 -4.64 2.93
C ALA A 206 16.66 -3.61 3.77
N SER A 207 15.35 -3.82 3.96
CA SER A 207 14.55 -2.95 4.84
C SER A 207 15.15 -2.89 6.25
N PRO A 208 14.95 -1.79 7.00
CA PRO A 208 15.41 -1.71 8.39
C PRO A 208 14.99 -2.92 9.23
N LEU A 209 13.77 -3.44 9.03
CA LEU A 209 13.28 -4.68 9.63
C LEU A 209 14.11 -5.91 9.24
N GLN A 210 14.45 -6.07 7.97
CA GLN A 210 15.34 -7.17 7.52
C GLN A 210 16.76 -7.02 8.06
N LEU A 211 17.24 -5.80 8.28
CA LEU A 211 18.52 -5.56 8.94
C LEU A 211 18.46 -5.87 10.43
N ILE A 212 17.35 -5.56 11.09
CA ILE A 212 17.06 -5.94 12.48
C ILE A 212 16.99 -7.47 12.60
N GLU A 213 16.23 -8.15 11.74
CA GLU A 213 16.14 -9.62 11.71
C GLU A 213 17.49 -10.27 11.41
N LYS A 214 18.29 -9.71 10.51
CA LYS A 214 19.68 -10.18 10.27
C LYS A 214 20.57 -9.95 11.50
N ALA A 215 20.43 -8.83 12.20
CA ALA A 215 21.16 -8.57 13.43
C ALA A 215 20.73 -9.53 14.56
N GLU A 216 19.43 -9.78 14.71
CA GLU A 216 18.85 -10.65 15.75
C GLU A 216 19.00 -12.16 15.43
N SER A 217 19.04 -12.58 14.16
CA SER A 217 19.35 -13.96 13.78
C SER A 217 20.79 -14.37 14.14
N SER A 218 21.67 -13.37 14.36
CA SER A 218 23.01 -13.58 14.93
C SER A 218 23.04 -13.60 16.47
N SER A 219 21.92 -13.28 17.13
CA SER A 219 21.74 -13.33 18.59
C SER A 219 20.28 -13.60 18.98
N PHE A 220 19.95 -14.88 19.11
CA PHE A 220 18.63 -15.46 19.43
C PHE A 220 17.76 -14.67 20.45
N ALA A 221 16.61 -14.13 20.01
CA ALA A 221 15.30 -14.10 20.71
C ALA A 221 14.23 -13.46 19.80
N LYS A 222 13.13 -14.17 19.51
CA LYS A 222 12.00 -13.69 18.69
C LYS A 222 11.18 -12.61 19.41
N TYR A 223 10.74 -11.60 18.67
CA TYR A 223 9.87 -10.51 19.13
C TYR A 223 8.41 -10.97 19.33
N ASP A 224 7.82 -10.66 20.49
CA ASP A 224 6.38 -10.79 20.78
C ASP A 224 5.74 -9.37 20.83
N PRO A 225 4.77 -9.05 19.96
CA PRO A 225 4.17 -7.72 19.87
C PRO A 225 3.25 -7.31 21.04
N SER A 226 3.01 -8.19 22.02
CA SER A 226 2.07 -7.94 23.12
C SER A 226 2.60 -7.03 24.25
N CYS A 227 3.86 -6.62 24.20
CA CYS A 227 4.53 -5.91 25.30
C CYS A 227 4.34 -4.38 25.32
N LEU A 228 3.39 -3.83 24.57
CA LEU A 228 3.11 -2.39 24.53
C LEU A 228 2.20 -1.88 25.67
N ASP A 229 1.68 -2.77 26.51
CA ASP A 229 1.08 -2.35 27.77
C ASP A 229 2.17 -2.25 28.83
N GLY A 230 2.39 -1.01 29.28
CA GLY A 230 3.20 -0.73 30.45
C GLY A 230 2.75 -1.63 31.61
N THR A 231 3.74 -2.18 32.32
CA THR A 231 3.64 -3.15 33.43
C THR A 231 3.80 -4.63 33.07
N HIS A 232 4.88 -5.02 32.39
CA HIS A 232 5.49 -6.33 32.68
C HIS A 232 7.02 -6.27 32.61
N ALA A 233 7.65 -6.34 33.78
CA ALA A 233 9.07 -6.57 33.93
C ALA A 233 9.41 -7.96 33.38
N VAL A 234 10.09 -8.00 32.23
CA VAL A 234 10.71 -9.24 31.75
C VAL A 234 11.90 -9.53 32.64
N GLY A 235 11.70 -10.51 33.54
CA GLY A 235 12.73 -11.01 34.45
C GLY A 235 13.82 -11.76 33.70
N THR A 236 14.85 -11.05 33.25
CA THR A 236 16.18 -11.61 33.06
C THR A 236 16.96 -11.39 34.35
N GLY A 237 17.44 -12.48 34.97
CA GLY A 237 18.04 -12.50 36.31
C GLY A 237 19.03 -11.37 36.57
N ALA A 238 18.54 -10.30 37.19
CA ALA A 238 19.37 -9.23 37.70
C ALA A 238 20.00 -9.71 39.00
N ILE A 239 21.33 -9.75 39.05
CA ILE A 239 22.05 -9.85 40.31
C ILE A 239 21.65 -8.61 41.12
N VAL A 240 20.85 -8.80 42.18
CA VAL A 240 20.51 -7.75 43.14
C VAL A 240 21.76 -7.52 44.00
N VAL A 241 22.72 -6.78 43.47
CA VAL A 241 23.75 -6.16 44.32
C VAL A 241 23.01 -5.07 45.09
N HIS A 242 22.79 -5.29 46.39
CA HIS A 242 22.16 -4.27 47.22
C HIS A 242 22.99 -2.98 47.15
N SER A 243 22.36 -1.89 46.72
CA SER A 243 23.01 -0.61 46.45
C SER A 243 23.79 -0.07 47.65
N SER A 244 23.49 -0.54 48.86
CA SER A 244 24.14 -0.18 50.13
C SER A 244 25.61 -0.57 50.27
N ASP A 245 26.11 -1.54 49.48
CA ASP A 245 27.48 -2.06 49.62
C ASP A 245 28.48 -1.45 48.62
N MET A 246 28.01 -0.57 47.73
CA MET A 246 28.83 0.03 46.66
C MET A 246 29.46 1.35 47.10
N SER A 247 30.73 1.57 46.72
CA SER A 247 31.39 2.86 46.94
C SER A 247 30.59 4.00 46.29
N PRO A 248 30.47 5.19 46.94
CA PRO A 248 29.80 6.36 46.36
C PRO A 248 30.32 6.73 44.98
N ARG A 249 31.61 6.47 44.70
CA ARG A 249 32.24 6.72 43.40
C ARG A 249 31.74 5.78 42.30
N VAL A 250 31.44 4.52 42.65
CA VAL A 250 30.88 3.52 41.72
C VAL A 250 29.41 3.84 41.46
N GLN A 251 28.63 4.15 42.50
CA GLN A 251 27.23 4.58 42.36
C GLN A 251 27.11 5.83 41.46
N ALA A 252 27.96 6.83 41.66
CA ALA A 252 27.97 8.04 40.83
C ALA A 252 28.27 7.73 39.36
N ARG A 253 29.19 6.80 39.07
CA ARG A 253 29.51 6.37 37.70
C ARG A 253 28.35 5.60 37.04
N LEU A 254 27.68 4.70 37.77
CA LEU A 254 26.51 3.98 37.26
C LEU A 254 25.35 4.95 36.95
N ALA A 255 25.11 5.91 37.85
CA ALA A 255 24.11 6.96 37.65
C ALA A 255 24.44 7.86 36.45
N GLN A 256 25.72 8.16 36.20
CA GLN A 256 26.15 8.89 35.00
C GLN A 256 25.84 8.12 33.71
N VAL A 257 26.08 6.81 33.68
CA VAL A 257 25.74 5.95 32.53
C VAL A 257 24.23 5.95 32.28
N ASP A 258 23.43 5.83 33.34
CA ASP A 258 21.97 5.91 33.25
C ASP A 258 21.49 7.25 32.72
N GLN A 259 22.04 8.35 33.25
CA GLN A 259 21.66 9.68 32.81
C GLN A 259 22.06 9.92 31.35
N ALA A 260 23.23 9.44 30.91
CA ALA A 260 23.67 9.54 29.53
C ALA A 260 22.80 8.71 28.57
N ALA A 261 22.39 7.50 28.97
CA ALA A 261 21.48 6.66 28.20
C ALA A 261 20.09 7.32 28.08
N GLN A 262 19.55 7.83 29.20
CA GLN A 262 18.25 8.52 29.21
C GLN A 262 18.25 9.77 28.33
N ARG A 263 19.33 10.55 28.33
CA ARG A 263 19.49 11.71 27.43
C ARG A 263 19.46 11.29 25.97
N ARG A 264 20.30 10.32 25.56
CA ARG A 264 20.32 9.78 24.19
C ARG A 264 18.96 9.26 23.75
N MET A 265 18.24 8.57 24.64
CA MET A 265 16.90 8.03 24.36
C MET A 265 15.86 9.15 24.20
N THR A 266 15.94 10.19 25.02
CA THR A 266 15.04 11.36 24.93
C THR A 266 15.27 12.11 23.63
N GLU A 267 16.53 12.41 23.29
CA GLU A 267 16.92 13.05 22.02
C GLU A 267 16.45 12.23 20.81
N LEU A 268 16.62 10.90 20.85
CA LEU A 268 16.15 10.02 19.79
C LEU A 268 14.63 10.07 19.62
N ASN A 269 13.88 9.95 20.72
CA ASN A 269 12.43 9.99 20.67
C ASN A 269 11.90 11.36 20.22
N GLU A 270 12.57 12.46 20.58
CA GLU A 270 12.25 13.80 20.08
C GLU A 270 12.46 13.92 18.57
N LEU A 271 13.52 13.31 18.01
CA LEU A 271 13.74 13.26 16.55
C LEU A 271 12.60 12.53 15.83
N PHE A 272 12.16 11.38 16.34
CA PHE A 272 11.02 10.65 15.77
C PHE A 272 9.69 11.40 15.93
N ALA A 273 9.48 12.10 17.05
CA ALA A 273 8.30 12.93 17.26
C ALA A 273 8.21 14.13 16.27
N GLN A 274 9.35 14.70 15.88
CA GLN A 274 9.38 15.74 14.83
C GLN A 274 8.93 15.17 13.47
N VAL A 275 9.27 13.92 13.15
CA VAL A 275 8.81 13.23 11.94
C VAL A 275 7.31 12.95 12.00
N ASP A 276 6.77 12.60 13.18
CA ASP A 276 5.33 12.37 13.40
C ASP A 276 4.48 13.60 13.07
N SER A 277 4.95 14.82 13.39
CA SER A 277 4.21 16.06 13.11
C SER A 277 3.94 16.30 11.62
N ARG A 278 4.74 15.69 10.72
CA ARG A 278 4.57 15.72 9.27
C ARG A 278 3.63 14.62 8.74
N ARG A 279 3.02 13.81 9.60
CA ARG A 279 2.06 12.74 9.25
C ARG A 279 0.63 13.26 9.05
N GLN A 280 0.48 14.50 8.59
CA GLN A 280 -0.82 14.99 8.11
C GLN A 280 -1.36 14.06 7.00
N LYS A 281 -2.68 14.08 6.81
CA LYS A 281 -3.35 13.25 5.81
C LYS A 281 -2.75 13.55 4.42
N ARG A 282 -1.97 12.59 3.91
CA ARG A 282 -1.29 12.67 2.61
C ARG A 282 -2.28 12.32 1.50
N GLU A 283 -2.97 13.33 0.97
CA GLU A 283 -3.88 13.19 -0.17
C GLU A 283 -3.50 14.18 -1.25
N VAL A 284 -3.36 13.69 -2.49
CA VAL A 284 -3.14 14.57 -3.64
C VAL A 284 -4.50 15.09 -4.13
N PRO A 285 -4.69 16.41 -4.23
CA PRO A 285 -5.92 16.98 -4.75
C PRO A 285 -6.24 16.48 -6.17
N GLU A 286 -7.49 16.06 -6.41
CA GLU A 286 -7.88 15.43 -7.67
C GLU A 286 -7.65 16.30 -8.92
N TYR A 287 -7.68 17.62 -8.78
CA TYR A 287 -7.45 18.56 -9.88
C TYR A 287 -5.98 18.64 -10.32
N LEU A 288 -5.04 18.12 -9.51
CA LEU A 288 -3.64 17.96 -9.89
C LEU A 288 -3.38 16.63 -10.61
N CYS A 289 -4.36 15.72 -10.59
CA CYS A 289 -4.25 14.42 -11.23
C CYS A 289 -4.77 14.44 -12.68
N GLY A 290 -4.09 13.71 -13.55
CA GLY A 290 -4.47 13.54 -14.94
C GLY A 290 -5.76 12.72 -15.06
N ARG A 291 -6.62 13.10 -16.00
CA ARG A 291 -7.92 12.44 -16.23
C ARG A 291 -7.83 11.03 -16.82
N ILE A 292 -6.68 10.67 -17.38
CA ILE A 292 -6.42 9.36 -18.01
C ILE A 292 -5.54 8.49 -17.11
N SER A 293 -4.38 9.00 -16.65
CA SER A 293 -3.45 8.25 -15.80
C SER A 293 -3.91 8.15 -14.35
N PHE A 294 -4.72 9.11 -13.89
CA PHE A 294 -5.05 9.29 -12.47
C PHE A 294 -3.80 9.49 -11.59
N GLU A 295 -2.72 10.00 -12.17
CA GLU A 295 -1.45 10.33 -11.51
C GLU A 295 -1.24 11.83 -11.55
N LEU A 296 -0.34 12.34 -10.72
CA LEU A 296 0.05 13.75 -10.74
C LEU A 296 0.49 14.17 -12.16
N MET A 297 -0.02 15.29 -12.66
CA MET A 297 0.31 15.77 -14.01
C MET A 297 1.69 16.44 -14.03
N LEU A 298 2.71 15.69 -14.44
CA LEU A 298 4.10 16.20 -14.49
C LEU A 298 4.34 17.12 -15.70
N ASP A 299 3.68 16.85 -16.83
CA ASP A 299 3.72 17.72 -18.00
C ASP A 299 2.31 18.07 -18.48
N PRO A 300 1.61 18.99 -17.79
CA PRO A 300 0.22 19.29 -18.06
C PRO A 300 0.05 20.03 -19.40
N VAL A 301 -0.90 19.56 -20.21
CA VAL A 301 -1.33 20.17 -21.48
C VAL A 301 -2.84 20.38 -21.46
N ILE A 302 -3.30 21.49 -22.03
CA ILE A 302 -4.72 21.84 -22.11
C ILE A 302 -5.22 21.67 -23.55
N THR A 303 -6.42 21.08 -23.69
CA THR A 303 -7.12 20.94 -24.96
C THR A 303 -7.96 22.19 -25.26
N PRO A 304 -8.39 22.42 -26.52
CA PRO A 304 -9.30 23.53 -26.84
C PRO A 304 -10.63 23.50 -26.07
N SER A 305 -11.05 22.32 -25.59
CA SER A 305 -12.21 22.15 -24.71
C SER A 305 -11.97 22.65 -23.28
N GLY A 306 -10.75 23.11 -22.94
CA GLY A 306 -10.39 23.61 -21.62
C GLY A 306 -9.98 22.52 -20.62
N ILE A 307 -9.84 21.27 -21.06
CA ILE A 307 -9.52 20.13 -20.18
C ILE A 307 -8.00 19.94 -20.16
N THR A 308 -7.44 19.82 -18.95
CA THR A 308 -6.01 19.57 -18.77
C THR A 308 -5.74 18.08 -18.56
N TYR A 309 -4.73 17.57 -19.25
CA TYR A 309 -4.25 16.20 -19.18
C TYR A 309 -2.74 16.18 -18.98
N ASP A 310 -2.20 15.06 -18.51
CA ASP A 310 -0.77 14.80 -18.64
C ASP A 310 -0.42 14.50 -20.11
N ARG A 311 0.64 15.14 -20.64
CA ARG A 311 1.04 15.03 -22.06
C ARG A 311 1.23 13.59 -22.49
N ARG A 312 1.95 12.77 -21.72
CA ARG A 312 2.24 11.37 -22.10
C ARG A 312 0.96 10.59 -22.29
N SER A 313 0.00 10.82 -21.40
CA SER A 313 -1.27 10.09 -21.39
C SER A 313 -2.18 10.48 -22.56
N ILE A 314 -2.35 11.78 -22.83
CA ILE A 314 -3.20 12.23 -23.95
C ILE A 314 -2.59 11.87 -25.31
N LEU A 315 -1.27 11.93 -25.47
CA LEU A 315 -0.61 11.49 -26.71
C LEU A 315 -0.78 10.00 -26.96
N ALA A 316 -0.70 9.17 -25.91
CA ALA A 316 -0.97 7.75 -26.03
C ALA A 316 -2.42 7.46 -26.46
N HIS A 317 -3.39 8.22 -25.92
CA HIS A 317 -4.79 8.13 -26.33
C HIS A 317 -4.98 8.50 -27.80
N LEU A 318 -4.45 9.64 -28.25
CA LEU A 318 -4.57 10.11 -29.63
C LEU A 318 -4.01 9.10 -30.65
N ARG A 319 -2.92 8.40 -30.28
CA ARG A 319 -2.28 7.39 -31.13
C ARG A 319 -2.99 6.04 -31.14
N LYS A 320 -3.52 5.60 -29.99
CA LYS A 320 -4.06 4.23 -29.83
C LYS A 320 -5.58 4.16 -30.00
N VAL A 321 -6.31 5.14 -29.47
CA VAL A 321 -7.77 5.11 -29.39
C VAL A 321 -8.39 5.93 -30.52
N GLY A 322 -7.94 7.17 -30.71
CA GLY A 322 -8.40 8.00 -31.81
C GLY A 322 -8.19 9.49 -31.62
N HIS A 323 -8.44 10.26 -32.69
CA HIS A 323 -8.18 11.70 -32.77
C HIS A 323 -9.34 12.53 -32.19
N PHE A 324 -9.65 12.31 -30.92
CA PHE A 324 -10.69 13.02 -30.19
C PHE A 324 -10.30 13.21 -28.72
N ASP A 325 -10.93 14.18 -28.05
CA ASP A 325 -10.75 14.43 -26.62
C ASP A 325 -11.45 13.32 -25.81
N PRO A 326 -10.75 12.64 -24.88
CA PRO A 326 -11.31 11.51 -24.13
C PRO A 326 -12.57 11.82 -23.31
N ILE A 327 -12.76 13.09 -22.90
CA ILE A 327 -13.88 13.51 -22.07
C ILE A 327 -14.92 14.25 -22.91
N SER A 328 -14.50 15.25 -23.67
CA SER A 328 -15.46 16.09 -24.42
C SER A 328 -15.91 15.44 -25.73
N HIS A 329 -15.22 14.38 -26.18
CA HIS A 329 -15.41 13.71 -27.47
C HIS A 329 -15.30 14.64 -28.69
N GLN A 330 -14.76 15.84 -28.53
CA GLN A 330 -14.51 16.76 -29.63
C GLN A 330 -13.31 16.29 -30.45
N PRO A 331 -13.28 16.51 -31.79
CA PRO A 331 -12.11 16.19 -32.60
C PRO A 331 -10.85 16.89 -32.06
N LEU A 332 -9.79 16.13 -31.85
CA LEU A 332 -8.56 16.61 -31.22
C LEU A 332 -7.35 16.04 -31.95
N THR A 333 -6.36 16.89 -32.19
CA THR A 333 -5.08 16.52 -32.80
C THR A 333 -3.91 16.95 -31.93
N GLU A 334 -2.76 16.29 -32.07
CA GLU A 334 -1.56 16.57 -31.27
C GLU A 334 -1.12 18.04 -31.33
N ASN A 335 -1.27 18.69 -32.48
CA ASN A 335 -0.91 20.10 -32.69
C ASN A 335 -1.78 21.09 -31.90
N GLN A 336 -2.95 20.67 -31.42
CA GLN A 336 -3.87 21.51 -30.64
C GLN A 336 -3.58 21.47 -29.14
N LEU A 337 -2.64 20.62 -28.70
CA LEU A 337 -2.27 20.51 -27.29
C LEU A 337 -1.36 21.66 -26.87
N ILE A 338 -1.88 22.54 -26.01
CA ILE A 338 -1.14 23.72 -25.52
C ILE A 338 -0.52 23.38 -24.16
N PRO A 339 0.79 23.60 -23.94
CA PRO A 339 1.39 23.44 -22.62
C PRO A 339 0.71 24.33 -21.57
N ASN A 340 0.18 23.73 -20.50
CA ASN A 340 -0.47 24.47 -19.42
C ASN A 340 0.57 24.86 -18.36
N ARG A 341 1.27 25.99 -18.62
CA ARG A 341 2.33 26.50 -17.73
C ARG A 341 1.83 26.81 -16.31
N ILE A 342 0.61 27.32 -16.19
CA ILE A 342 0.00 27.64 -14.88
C ILE A 342 -0.15 26.37 -14.06
N MET A 343 -0.75 25.32 -14.62
CA MET A 343 -0.89 24.04 -13.90
C MET A 343 0.46 23.42 -13.57
N LYS A 344 1.47 23.61 -14.43
CA LYS A 344 2.83 23.14 -14.14
C LYS A 344 3.44 23.83 -12.92
N GLU A 345 3.27 25.14 -12.80
CA GLU A 345 3.71 25.90 -11.62
C GLU A 345 2.94 25.49 -10.36
N VAL A 346 1.62 25.26 -10.47
CA VAL A 346 0.80 24.77 -9.35
C VAL A 346 1.25 23.39 -8.87
N VAL A 347 1.49 22.46 -9.79
CA VAL A 347 2.01 21.11 -9.45
C VAL A 347 3.40 21.22 -8.81
N HIS A 348 4.27 22.09 -9.32
CA HIS A 348 5.60 22.32 -8.75
C HIS A 348 5.53 22.86 -7.32
N ALA A 349 4.74 23.91 -7.08
CA ALA A 349 4.55 24.46 -5.73
C ALA A 349 3.96 23.42 -4.76
N PHE A 350 3.03 22.58 -5.23
CA PHE A 350 2.50 21.49 -4.43
C PHE A 350 3.58 20.47 -4.04
N LEU A 351 4.47 20.11 -4.97
CA LEU A 351 5.58 19.17 -4.72
C LEU A 351 6.65 19.75 -3.81
N GLU A 352 6.91 21.06 -3.84
CA GLU A 352 7.84 21.73 -2.91
C GLU A 352 7.38 21.57 -1.46
N GLU A 353 6.08 21.73 -1.21
CA GLU A 353 5.49 21.53 0.12
C GLU A 353 5.24 20.05 0.44
N ASN A 354 5.05 19.22 -0.59
CA ASN A 354 4.68 17.80 -0.48
C ASN A 354 5.57 16.89 -1.34
N PRO A 355 6.87 16.72 -1.01
CA PRO A 355 7.77 15.87 -1.80
C PRO A 355 7.32 14.40 -1.87
N TRP A 356 6.55 13.95 -0.87
CA TRP A 356 5.98 12.60 -0.83
C TRP A 356 5.01 12.31 -1.99
N ALA A 357 4.43 13.35 -2.61
CA ALA A 357 3.44 13.19 -3.67
C ALA A 357 4.03 12.81 -5.03
N GLU A 358 5.36 12.86 -5.19
CA GLU A 358 6.03 12.38 -6.41
C GLU A 358 5.79 10.88 -6.66
N ASN A 359 5.58 10.11 -5.58
CA ASN A 359 5.34 8.66 -5.61
C ASN A 359 3.87 8.27 -5.39
N TYR A 360 2.93 9.18 -5.62
CA TYR A 360 1.49 9.00 -5.32
C TYR A 360 0.75 8.08 -6.30
#